data_AF-A0A1G4XCI7-F1
#
_entry.id   AF-A0A1G4XCI7-F1
#
_cell.length_a   1.000
_cell.length_b   1.000
_cell.length_c   1.000
_cell.angle_alpha   90.00
_cell.angle_beta   90.00
_cell.angle_gamma   90.00
#
_symmetry.space_group_name_H-M   'P 1'
#
loop_
_entity.id
_entity.type
_entity.pdbx_description
1 polymer ?
#
loop_
_entity_poly.entity_id
_entity_poly.type
_entity_poly.pdbx_seq_one_letter_code
_entity_poly.pdbx_strand_id
1 'polypeptide(L)'
;MLLGMAAPGMHERPDPRPRHCWVTGMPHQVDPFPAVLLGWRQDDHGTWWGRVAYSVPGYFEQNIVHAWVDARYLRPLTPPPTPPAVERRRNPH
;
A
#
# COMPACT_ATOMS: atom_id res chain seq x y z
N MET A 1 -10.45 -14.80 -22.29
CA MET A 1 -9.07 -14.33 -22.00
C MET A 1 -9.06 -12.85 -22.33
N LEU A 2 -8.77 -11.86 -21.48
CA LEU A 2 -7.97 -11.74 -20.25
C LEU A 2 -8.78 -11.19 -19.07
N LEU A 3 -8.44 -11.64 -17.86
CA LEU A 3 -8.89 -11.11 -16.58
C LEU A 3 -8.16 -9.77 -16.33
N GLY A 4 -8.86 -8.63 -16.46
CA GLY A 4 -8.33 -7.33 -16.07
C GLY A 4 -8.36 -7.19 -14.55
N MET A 5 -7.21 -7.08 -13.90
CA MET A 5 -7.16 -6.74 -12.47
C MET A 5 -7.66 -5.31 -12.28
N ALA A 6 -8.90 -5.18 -11.82
CA ALA A 6 -9.56 -3.91 -11.59
C ALA A 6 -8.84 -3.13 -10.46
N ALA A 7 -8.46 -1.89 -10.76
CA ALA A 7 -8.22 -0.88 -9.74
C ALA A 7 -9.48 -0.78 -8.84
N PRO A 8 -9.35 -0.51 -7.53
CA PRO A 8 -10.50 -0.27 -6.67
C PRO A 8 -11.37 0.86 -7.27
N GLY A 9 -12.68 0.68 -7.19
CA GLY A 9 -13.69 1.37 -8.01
C GLY A 9 -13.48 2.88 -8.19
N MET A 10 -13.59 3.30 -9.45
CA MET A 10 -13.44 4.63 -10.05
C MET A 10 -14.29 5.78 -9.45
N HIS A 11 -14.96 5.61 -8.31
CA HIS A 11 -15.87 6.59 -7.71
C HIS A 11 -15.58 6.96 -6.25
N GLU A 12 -14.61 6.32 -5.60
CA GLU A 12 -14.23 6.69 -4.23
C GLU A 12 -13.03 7.64 -4.26
N ARG A 13 -13.21 8.85 -3.75
CA ARG A 13 -12.10 9.77 -3.50
C ARG A 13 -11.06 8.99 -2.68
N PRO A 14 -9.78 8.96 -3.08
CA PRO A 14 -8.79 8.18 -2.36
C PRO A 14 -8.79 8.62 -0.90
N ASP A 15 -9.09 7.69 0.00
CA ASP A 15 -9.10 7.94 1.43
C ASP A 15 -7.71 8.45 1.84
N PRO A 16 -7.61 9.64 2.45
CA PRO A 16 -6.32 10.21 2.83
C PRO A 16 -5.62 9.42 3.95
N ARG A 17 -6.30 8.45 4.57
CA ARG A 17 -5.71 7.64 5.64
C ARG A 17 -4.65 6.69 5.07
N PRO A 18 -3.48 6.59 5.71
CA PRO A 18 -2.51 5.55 5.39
C PRO A 18 -3.14 4.16 5.46
N ARG A 19 -2.88 3.33 4.45
CA ARG A 19 -3.41 1.96 4.37
C ARG A 19 -2.27 0.97 4.22
N HIS A 20 -2.32 -0.13 4.95
CA HIS A 20 -1.36 -1.21 4.74
C HIS A 20 -1.66 -1.92 3.41
N CYS A 21 -0.61 -2.21 2.65
CA CYS A 21 -0.67 -2.92 1.38
C CYS A 21 0.57 -3.80 1.21
N TRP A 22 0.58 -4.56 0.12
CA TRP A 22 1.75 -5.29 -0.36
C TRP A 22 2.27 -4.64 -1.64
N VAL A 23 3.58 -4.46 -1.74
CA VAL A 23 4.26 -4.19 -3.02
C VAL A 23 4.72 -5.53 -3.58
N THR A 24 4.40 -5.82 -4.83
CA THR A 24 4.57 -7.14 -5.45
C THR A 24 5.04 -7.01 -6.90
N GLY A 25 5.69 -8.05 -7.44
CA GLY A 25 5.94 -8.19 -8.87
C GLY A 25 6.90 -7.18 -9.49
N MET A 26 7.70 -6.46 -8.68
CA MET A 26 8.76 -5.61 -9.21
C MET A 26 9.88 -6.47 -9.82
N PRO A 27 10.61 -5.97 -10.84
CA PRO A 27 11.78 -6.66 -11.36
C PRO A 27 12.75 -7.01 -10.23
N HIS A 28 13.20 -8.28 -10.19
CA HIS A 28 14.10 -8.84 -9.15
C HIS A 28 13.49 -9.06 -7.77
N GLN A 29 12.20 -8.79 -7.57
CA GLN A 29 11.51 -9.08 -6.32
C GLN A 29 10.99 -10.52 -6.31
N VAL A 30 11.51 -11.35 -5.40
CA VAL A 30 11.04 -12.74 -5.22
C VAL A 30 9.78 -12.78 -4.36
N ASP A 31 9.76 -12.04 -3.25
CA ASP A 31 8.67 -12.03 -2.27
C ASP A 31 8.01 -10.65 -2.13
N PRO A 32 6.69 -10.57 -1.89
CA PRO A 32 5.98 -9.32 -1.54
C PRO A 32 6.61 -8.56 -0.37
N PHE A 33 6.70 -7.23 -0.48
CA PHE A 33 7.10 -6.38 0.64
C PHE A 33 5.87 -5.76 1.32
N PRO A 34 5.75 -5.85 2.66
CA PRO A 34 4.72 -5.15 3.41
C PRO A 34 4.99 -3.64 3.34
N ALA A 35 3.96 -2.85 3.05
CA ALA A 35 4.08 -1.43 2.83
C ALA A 35 2.92 -0.64 3.44
N VAL A 36 3.14 0.66 3.57
CA VAL A 36 2.09 1.65 3.87
C VAL A 36 1.90 2.54 2.65
N LEU A 37 0.70 2.53 2.10
CA LEU A 37 0.25 3.44 1.06
C LEU A 37 -0.16 4.77 1.69
N LEU A 38 0.46 5.85 1.21
CA LEU A 38 0.38 7.20 1.78
C LEU A 38 -0.35 8.18 0.88
N GLY A 39 -0.56 7.84 -0.39
CA GLY A 39 -1.24 8.70 -1.33
C GLY A 39 -1.27 8.15 -2.74
N TRP A 40 -1.99 8.86 -3.61
CA TRP A 40 -2.18 8.49 -5.01
C TRP A 40 -1.88 9.68 -5.91
N ARG A 41 -1.40 9.40 -7.12
CA ARG A 41 -1.37 10.35 -8.23
C ARG A 41 -1.68 9.63 -9.52
N GLN A 42 -2.11 10.39 -10.51
CA GLN A 42 -2.24 9.94 -11.89
C GLN A 42 -1.25 10.75 -12.73
N ASP A 43 -0.55 10.09 -13.66
CA ASP A 43 0.28 10.80 -14.64
C ASP A 43 -0.54 11.25 -15.87
N ASP A 44 0.11 11.99 -16.77
CA ASP A 44 -0.53 12.57 -17.97
C ASP A 44 -1.05 11.50 -18.95
N HIS A 45 -0.58 10.26 -18.84
CA HIS A 45 -1.05 9.12 -19.64
C HIS A 45 -2.19 8.35 -18.95
N GLY A 46 -2.63 8.80 -17.78
CA GLY A 46 -3.70 8.17 -17.02
C GLY A 46 -3.24 7.00 -16.15
N THR A 47 -1.93 6.76 -16.01
CA THR A 47 -1.43 5.67 -15.17
C THR A 47 -1.50 6.09 -13.71
N TRP A 48 -2.03 5.19 -12.87
CA TRP A 48 -2.10 5.40 -11.43
C TRP A 48 -0.81 4.97 -10.74
N TRP A 49 -0.36 5.81 -9.82
CA TRP A 49 0.80 5.57 -8.98
C TRP A 49 0.42 5.73 -7.51
N GLY A 50 0.86 4.81 -6.67
CA GLY A 50 0.73 4.91 -5.21
C GLY A 50 2.05 5.32 -4.57
N ARG A 51 2.00 6.26 -3.62
CA ARG A 51 3.15 6.63 -2.80
C ARG A 51 3.23 5.66 -1.63
N VAL A 52 4.33 4.93 -1.51
CA VAL A 52 4.50 3.89 -0.50
C VAL A 52 5.75 4.07 0.34
N ALA A 53 5.67 3.65 1.60
CA ALA A 53 6.80 3.44 2.50
C ALA A 53 6.90 1.94 2.85
N TYR A 54 8.08 1.35 2.74
CA TYR A 54 8.33 -0.03 3.15
C TYR A 54 9.81 -0.28 3.47
N SER A 55 10.10 -1.32 4.25
CA SER A 55 11.47 -1.76 4.53
C SER A 55 11.89 -2.86 3.58
N VAL A 56 13.14 -2.81 3.10
CA VAL A 56 13.79 -3.90 2.37
C VAL A 56 15.05 -4.36 3.11
N PRO A 57 15.37 -5.66 3.09
CA PRO A 57 16.65 -6.14 3.58
C PRO A 57 17.80 -5.47 2.82
N GLY A 58 18.74 -4.85 3.54
CA GLY A 58 20.03 -4.43 3.02
C GLY A 58 21.14 -5.39 3.49
N TYR A 59 22.36 -5.17 3.00
CA TYR A 59 23.49 -6.05 3.30
C TYR A 59 23.91 -6.02 4.78
N PHE A 60 23.85 -4.84 5.41
CA PHE A 60 24.19 -4.66 6.83
C PHE A 60 22.99 -4.26 7.71
N GLU A 61 21.93 -3.71 7.12
CA GLU A 61 20.81 -3.11 7.85
C GLU A 61 19.52 -3.08 7.01
N GLN A 62 18.38 -2.79 7.66
CA GLN A 62 17.11 -2.58 6.96
C GLN A 62 17.10 -1.20 6.30
N ASN A 63 16.79 -1.15 5.02
CA ASN A 63 16.64 0.11 4.28
C ASN A 63 15.16 0.50 4.20
N ILE A 64 14.88 1.79 4.40
CA ILE A 64 13.53 2.33 4.19
C ILE A 64 13.43 2.89 2.78
N VAL A 65 12.49 2.37 2.00
CA VAL A 65 12.15 2.87 0.68
C VAL A 65 10.92 3.77 0.79
N HIS A 66 10.99 4.94 0.14
CA HIS A 66 9.90 5.90 0.08
C HIS A 66 9.75 6.38 -1.38
N ALA A 67 8.78 5.82 -2.10
CA ALA A 67 8.73 5.95 -3.56
C ALA A 67 7.31 5.98 -4.12
N TRP A 68 7.18 6.44 -5.36
CA TRP A 68 5.99 6.23 -6.18
C TRP A 68 6.15 4.90 -6.93
N VAL A 69 5.16 4.03 -6.78
CA VAL A 69 5.11 2.71 -7.44
C VAL A 69 3.86 2.64 -8.30
N ASP A 70 3.98 2.07 -9.50
CA ASP A 70 2.83 1.82 -10.38
C ASP A 70 1.78 0.99 -9.63
N ALA A 71 0.53 1.43 -9.68
CA ALA A 71 -0.59 0.82 -8.97
C ALA A 71 -0.73 -0.70 -9.26
N ARG A 72 -0.28 -1.17 -10.44
CA ARG A 72 -0.31 -2.59 -10.82
C ARG A 72 0.53 -3.49 -9.89
N TYR A 73 1.49 -2.91 -9.18
CA TYR A 73 2.34 -3.63 -8.23
C TYR A 73 1.79 -3.61 -6.80
N LEU A 74 0.71 -2.87 -6.54
CA LEU A 74 0.13 -2.73 -5.21
C LEU A 74 -1.03 -3.70 -5.03
N ARG A 75 -1.01 -4.44 -3.91
CA ARG A 75 -2.12 -5.32 -3.52
C ARG A 75 -2.64 -4.97 -2.13
N PRO A 76 -3.97 -5.01 -1.91
CA PRO A 76 -4.52 -4.82 -0.58
C PRO A 76 -4.13 -5.97 0.36
N LEU A 77 -4.06 -5.69 1.67
CA LEU A 77 -4.04 -6.73 2.69
C LEU A 77 -5.40 -7.43 2.74
N THR A 78 -5.41 -8.75 2.56
CA THR A 78 -6.62 -9.58 2.62
C THR A 78 -6.44 -10.70 3.65
N PRO A 79 -7.32 -10.81 4.66
CA PRO A 79 -8.36 -9.84 5.02
C PRO A 79 -7.75 -8.51 5.51
N PRO A 80 -8.49 -7.39 5.43
CA PRO A 80 -8.03 -6.16 6.05
C PRO A 80 -7.78 -6.40 7.54
N PRO A 81 -6.69 -5.86 8.12
CA PRO A 81 -6.43 -6.04 9.55
C PRO A 81 -7.59 -5.47 10.37
N THR A 82 -8.09 -6.24 11.33
CA THR A 82 -9.05 -5.76 12.31
C THR A 82 -8.38 -4.63 13.10
N PRO A 83 -8.93 -3.40 13.12
CA PRO A 83 -8.40 -2.36 13.99
C PRO A 83 -8.40 -2.89 15.43
N PRO A 84 -7.34 -2.66 16.22
CA PRO A 84 -7.40 -2.99 17.63
C PRO A 84 -8.65 -2.32 18.20
N ALA A 85 -9.41 -3.06 19.01
CA ALA A 85 -10.55 -2.49 19.71
C ALA A 85 -10.06 -1.21 20.38
N VAL A 86 -10.64 -0.06 20.02
CA VAL A 86 -10.33 1.21 20.67
C VAL A 86 -10.79 1.03 22.11
N GLU A 87 -9.88 0.59 22.97
CA GLU A 87 -10.10 0.58 24.40
C GLU A 87 -10.21 2.06 24.75
N ARG A 88 -11.45 2.55 24.81
CA ARG A 88 -11.75 3.87 25.34
C ARG A 88 -11.13 3.84 26.73
N ARG A 89 -9.95 4.45 26.89
CA ARG A 89 -9.36 4.67 28.21
C ARG A 89 -10.47 5.35 29.01
N ARG A 90 -11.16 4.61 29.87
CA ARG A 90 -12.02 5.20 30.88
C ARG A 90 -11.03 5.89 31.80
N ASN A 91 -10.94 7.20 31.68
CA ASN A 91 -10.25 8.00 32.67
C ASN A 91 -11.01 7.77 33.99
N PRO A 92 -10.39 7.19 35.03
CA PRO A 92 -11.01 7.15 36.33
C PRO A 92 -11.04 8.59 36.86
N HIS A 93 -12.24 9.10 37.08
CA HIS A 93 -12.46 10.28 37.92
C HIS A 93 -12.30 9.91 39.39
#